data_AF-A0A1J5APQ2-F1
#
_entry.id   AF-A0A1J5APQ2-F1
#
_cell.length_a   1.000
_cell.length_b   1.000
_cell.length_c   1.000
_cell.angle_alpha   90.00
_cell.angle_beta   90.00
_cell.angle_gamma   90.00
#
_symmetry.space_group_name_H-M   'P 1'
#
loop_
_entity.id
_entity.type
_entity.pdbx_description
1 polymer ?
#
loop_
_entity_poly.entity_id
_entity_poly.type
_entity_poly.pdbx_seq_one_letter_code
_entity_poly.pdbx_strand_id
1 'polypeptide(L)'
;MFDKMKIQNNTVPAILFDLMVGGFDGELVENVDPEKPFEFLFGHGNLLPAFEAELLGLEAGDGFAFILQSDEAYGSYDGELIHKFDKASFFDENGIVPTDVAVDNFIPMKDEAGNTLNGKVISITDNIIEMDFNHPLADIDLFFKGEVVRVRAATQNEIDNGDVEIHEHTMWDDAGTEMPACNANE
;
A
#
# COMPACT_ATOMS: atom_id res chain seq x y z
N MET A 1 4.30 21.06 31.15
CA MET A 1 4.37 19.68 30.62
C MET A 1 3.15 19.55 29.74
N PHE A 2 3.33 19.58 28.43
CA PHE A 2 2.24 19.31 27.49
C PHE A 2 2.18 17.79 27.36
N ASP A 3 1.10 17.15 27.80
CA ASP A 3 0.87 15.74 27.50
C ASP A 3 0.79 15.62 25.98
N LYS A 4 1.79 14.98 25.39
CA LYS A 4 1.73 14.61 23.98
C LYS A 4 0.76 13.45 23.86
N MET A 5 -0.10 13.51 22.86
CA MET A 5 -1.02 12.42 22.58
C MET A 5 -0.23 11.20 22.10
N LYS A 6 -0.53 10.04 22.70
CA LYS A 6 0.02 8.74 22.31
C LYS A 6 -0.81 8.12 21.20
N ILE A 7 -0.16 7.36 20.33
CA ILE A 7 -0.83 6.51 19.34
C ILE A 7 -1.63 5.43 20.09
N GLN A 8 -2.93 5.38 19.80
CA GLN A 8 -3.89 4.42 20.35
C GLN A 8 -5.11 4.32 19.43
N ASN A 9 -6.04 3.40 19.71
CA ASN A 9 -7.27 3.26 18.91
C ASN A 9 -8.01 4.60 18.75
N ASN A 10 -8.53 4.84 17.54
CA ASN A 10 -9.21 6.09 17.15
C ASN A 10 -8.31 7.34 17.20
N THR A 11 -7.02 7.16 16.96
CA THR A 11 -6.11 8.28 16.69
C THR A 11 -5.66 8.27 15.23
N VAL A 12 -5.27 9.44 14.76
CA VAL A 12 -4.67 9.65 13.44
C VAL A 12 -3.22 10.11 13.65
N PRO A 13 -2.26 9.17 13.74
CA PRO A 13 -0.86 9.49 13.63
C PRO A 13 -0.50 9.91 12.20
N ALA A 14 0.37 10.90 12.08
CA ALA A 14 1.07 11.22 10.85
C ALA A 14 2.53 10.80 11.03
N ILE A 15 3.00 9.90 10.17
CA ILE A 15 4.33 9.31 10.26
C ILE A 15 5.13 9.55 8.98
N LEU A 16 6.44 9.58 9.11
CA LEU A 16 7.39 9.44 8.01
C LEU A 16 8.05 8.10 8.15
N PHE A 17 8.18 7.35 7.07
CA PHE A 17 8.90 6.09 7.10
C PHE A 17 9.59 5.80 5.77
N ASP A 18 10.65 5.01 5.90
CA ASP A 18 11.37 4.33 4.84
C ASP A 18 11.06 2.84 4.95
N LEU A 19 10.61 2.24 3.84
CA LEU A 19 10.45 0.81 3.67
C LEU A 19 11.61 0.27 2.87
N MET A 20 12.42 -0.57 3.51
CA MET A 20 13.52 -1.30 2.89
C MET A 20 13.18 -2.78 2.81
N VAL A 21 13.49 -3.40 1.67
CA VAL A 21 13.29 -4.84 1.44
C VAL A 21 14.61 -5.60 1.52
N GLY A 22 14.62 -6.75 2.20
CA GLY A 22 15.83 -7.55 2.40
C GLY A 22 16.65 -7.13 3.63
N GLY A 23 16.03 -6.45 4.59
CA GLY A 23 16.63 -6.09 5.89
C GLY A 23 17.24 -4.69 5.94
N PHE A 24 18.18 -4.48 6.88
CA PHE A 24 18.73 -3.15 7.23
C PHE A 24 19.54 -2.49 6.11
N ASP A 25 20.26 -3.27 5.31
CA ASP A 25 20.99 -2.81 4.11
C ASP A 25 20.23 -3.13 2.82
N GLY A 26 18.90 -3.26 2.95
CA GLY A 26 17.99 -3.61 1.88
C GLY A 26 17.85 -2.53 0.81
N GLU A 27 17.09 -2.85 -0.23
CA GLU A 27 16.71 -1.87 -1.25
C GLU A 27 15.57 -1.00 -0.72
N LEU A 28 15.70 0.33 -0.84
CA LEU A 28 14.61 1.24 -0.52
C LEU A 28 13.50 1.09 -1.57
N VAL A 29 12.34 0.62 -1.14
CA VAL A 29 11.18 0.41 -2.02
C VAL A 29 10.20 1.56 -1.92
N GLU A 30 10.00 2.08 -0.71
CA GLU A 30 9.08 3.18 -0.46
C GLU A 30 9.67 4.14 0.56
N ASN A 31 9.43 5.44 0.36
CA ASN A 31 9.77 6.49 1.31
C ASN A 31 8.61 7.50 1.34
N VAL A 32 8.25 7.94 2.54
CA VAL A 32 7.26 8.99 2.76
C VAL A 32 7.94 10.35 2.84
N ASP A 33 7.52 11.27 1.98
CA ASP A 33 8.06 12.63 1.93
C ASP A 33 7.69 13.42 3.21
N PRO A 34 8.65 14.10 3.87
CA PRO A 34 8.40 15.01 4.98
C PRO A 34 7.32 16.06 4.72
N GLU A 35 7.13 16.50 3.47
CA GLU A 35 6.11 17.48 3.09
C GLU A 35 4.69 16.89 3.11
N LYS A 36 4.57 15.56 2.97
CA LYS A 36 3.30 14.84 2.98
C LYS A 36 3.39 13.61 3.89
N PRO A 37 3.39 13.80 5.23
CA PRO A 37 3.40 12.69 6.18
C PRO A 37 2.23 11.74 5.92
N PHE A 38 2.48 10.45 6.07
CA PHE A 38 1.48 9.42 5.89
C PHE A 38 0.55 9.41 7.11
N GLU A 39 -0.72 9.76 6.89
CA GLU A 39 -1.77 9.79 7.90
C GLU A 39 -2.70 8.59 7.74
N PHE A 40 -2.93 7.87 8.83
CA PHE A 40 -3.82 6.71 8.82
C PHE A 40 -4.61 6.62 10.11
N LEU A 41 -5.74 5.92 10.07
CA LEU A 41 -6.60 5.72 11.23
C LEU A 41 -6.15 4.48 11.99
N PHE A 42 -5.66 4.67 13.21
CA PHE A 42 -5.09 3.61 14.04
C PHE A 42 -6.18 2.73 14.68
N GLY A 43 -6.03 1.41 14.57
CA GLY A 43 -6.90 0.43 15.21
C GLY A 43 -8.17 0.08 14.42
N HIS A 44 -8.18 0.37 13.11
CA HIS A 44 -9.27 0.06 12.19
C HIS A 44 -8.87 -0.96 11.10
N GLY A 45 -7.67 -1.53 11.18
CA GLY A 45 -7.22 -2.58 10.26
C GLY A 45 -6.80 -2.06 8.88
N ASN A 46 -6.47 -0.77 8.79
CA ASN A 46 -5.97 -0.16 7.56
C ASN A 46 -4.49 -0.49 7.28
N LEU A 47 -3.75 -0.86 8.32
CA LEU A 47 -2.35 -1.26 8.24
C LEU A 47 -2.12 -2.69 8.73
N LEU A 48 -0.92 -3.18 8.45
CA LEU A 48 -0.45 -4.47 8.94
C LEU A 48 -0.57 -4.52 10.48
N PRO A 49 -1.20 -5.55 11.07
CA PRO A 49 -1.37 -5.63 12.52
C PRO A 49 -0.06 -5.56 13.31
N ALA A 50 1.01 -6.15 12.77
CA ALA A 50 2.34 -6.08 13.38
C ALA A 50 2.94 -4.67 13.31
N PHE A 51 2.69 -3.94 12.21
CA PHE A 51 3.08 -2.53 12.08
C PHE A 51 2.34 -1.64 13.09
N GLU A 52 1.02 -1.81 13.23
CA GLU A 52 0.25 -1.07 14.23
C GLU A 52 0.72 -1.36 15.67
N ALA A 53 1.05 -2.62 15.97
CA ALA A 53 1.54 -3.03 17.28
C ALA A 53 2.84 -2.33 17.68
N GLU A 54 3.79 -2.18 16.74
CA GLU A 54 5.06 -1.49 16.98
C GLU A 54 4.90 0.03 17.18
N LEU A 55 3.88 0.63 16.56
CA LEU A 55 3.59 2.07 16.72
C LEU A 55 2.76 2.39 17.98
N LEU A 56 2.17 1.38 18.61
CA LEU A 56 1.29 1.56 19.76
C LEU A 56 2.03 2.24 20.93
N GLY A 57 1.48 3.38 21.39
CA GLY A 57 2.01 4.10 22.54
C GLY A 57 3.14 5.09 22.24
N LEU A 58 3.60 5.19 20.99
CA LEU A 58 4.54 6.23 20.57
C LEU A 58 3.89 7.61 20.60
N GLU A 59 4.71 8.65 20.75
CA GLU A 59 4.29 10.05 20.76
C GLU A 59 4.88 10.84 19.58
N ALA A 60 4.34 12.02 19.32
CA ALA A 60 4.91 12.93 18.33
C ALA A 60 6.38 13.29 18.67
N GLY A 61 7.26 13.04 17.71
CA GLY A 61 8.71 13.18 17.80
C GLY A 61 9.46 11.90 18.14
N ASP A 62 8.76 10.77 18.38
CA ASP A 62 9.41 9.49 18.60
C ASP A 62 9.80 8.84 17.27
N GLY A 63 11.04 8.36 17.20
CA GLY A 63 11.54 7.56 16.09
C GLY A 63 11.27 6.07 16.32
N PHE A 64 11.01 5.33 15.25
CA PHE A 64 10.84 3.88 15.28
C PHE A 64 11.68 3.21 14.20
N ALA A 65 12.14 1.99 14.48
CA ALA A 65 12.86 1.17 13.53
C ALA A 65 12.65 -0.30 13.89
N PHE A 66 11.95 -1.04 13.05
CA PHE A 66 11.62 -2.44 13.29
C PHE A 66 11.57 -3.23 11.98
N ILE A 67 11.76 -4.54 12.08
CA ILE A 67 11.67 -5.47 10.97
C ILE A 67 10.39 -6.26 11.15
N LEU A 68 9.53 -6.27 10.13
CA LEU A 68 8.43 -7.21 10.02
C LEU A 68 8.91 -8.39 9.18
N GLN A 69 8.80 -9.59 9.74
CA GLN A 69 9.03 -10.81 8.96
C GLN A 69 7.99 -10.92 7.86
N SER A 70 8.32 -11.62 6.76
CA SER A 70 7.38 -11.84 5.66
C SER A 70 5.99 -12.28 6.12
N ASP A 71 5.92 -13.25 7.04
CA ASP A 71 4.69 -13.77 7.65
C ASP A 71 3.82 -12.72 8.38
N GLU A 72 4.43 -11.65 8.89
CA GLU A 72 3.76 -10.57 9.63
C GLU A 72 3.41 -9.36 8.74
N ALA A 73 3.94 -9.35 7.52
CA ALA A 73 3.70 -8.34 6.51
C ALA A 73 2.76 -8.85 5.41
N TYR A 74 3.30 -9.24 4.26
CA TYR A 74 2.51 -9.71 3.11
C TYR A 74 2.33 -11.23 3.08
N GLY A 75 2.84 -11.93 4.09
CA GLY A 75 2.86 -13.38 4.18
C GLY A 75 4.11 -14.01 3.55
N SER A 76 4.28 -15.29 3.84
CA SER A 76 5.16 -16.16 3.07
C SER A 76 4.65 -16.36 1.65
N TYR A 77 5.58 -16.69 0.76
CA TYR A 77 5.24 -17.23 -0.55
C TYR A 77 4.38 -18.49 -0.38
N ASP A 78 3.13 -18.42 -0.84
CA ASP A 78 2.22 -19.55 -0.77
C ASP A 78 2.09 -20.22 -2.14
N GLY A 79 2.50 -21.48 -2.21
CA GLY A 79 2.33 -22.31 -3.40
C GLY A 79 0.86 -22.60 -3.73
N GLU A 80 -0.06 -22.47 -2.77
CA GLU A 80 -1.50 -22.60 -2.99
C GLU A 80 -2.08 -21.38 -3.74
N LEU A 81 -1.41 -20.22 -3.70
CA LEU A 81 -1.75 -19.04 -4.52
C LEU A 81 -1.24 -19.18 -5.96
N ILE A 82 -0.57 -20.28 -6.31
CA ILE A 82 -0.25 -20.63 -7.69
C ILE A 82 -1.45 -21.36 -8.29
N HIS A 83 -2.18 -20.67 -9.15
CA HIS A 83 -3.32 -21.26 -9.84
C HIS A 83 -2.94 -21.79 -11.22
N LYS A 84 -3.51 -22.95 -11.54
CA LYS A 84 -3.38 -23.61 -12.83
C LYS A 84 -4.61 -23.31 -13.66
N PHE A 85 -4.40 -22.73 -14.82
CA PHE A 85 -5.46 -22.45 -15.77
C PHE A 85 -5.25 -23.24 -17.03
N ASP A 86 -6.36 -23.68 -17.63
CA ASP A 86 -6.31 -24.29 -18.94
C ASP A 86 -5.90 -23.23 -19.98
N LYS A 87 -4.88 -23.55 -20.76
CA LYS A 87 -4.37 -22.68 -21.83
C LYS A 87 -5.45 -22.31 -22.83
N ALA A 88 -6.43 -23.21 -23.02
CA ALA A 88 -7.59 -22.99 -23.89
C ALA A 88 -8.48 -21.82 -23.45
N SER A 89 -8.51 -21.49 -22.15
CA SER A 89 -9.25 -20.35 -21.61
C SER A 89 -8.66 -19.00 -22.03
N PHE A 90 -7.41 -18.98 -22.46
CA PHE A 90 -6.71 -17.78 -22.94
C PHE A 90 -6.65 -17.68 -24.46
N PHE A 91 -7.23 -18.63 -25.20
CA PHE A 91 -7.22 -18.54 -26.66
C PHE A 91 -8.05 -17.35 -27.14
N ASP A 92 -7.47 -16.59 -28.06
CA ASP A 92 -8.19 -15.56 -28.81
C ASP A 92 -9.18 -16.19 -29.82
N GLU A 93 -9.86 -15.35 -30.60
CA GLU A 93 -10.81 -15.78 -31.64
C GLU A 93 -10.19 -16.72 -32.69
N ASN A 94 -8.84 -16.76 -32.78
CA ASN A 94 -8.09 -17.59 -33.71
C ASN A 94 -7.54 -18.87 -33.07
N GLY A 95 -7.80 -19.12 -31.78
CA GLY A 95 -7.25 -20.28 -31.07
C GLY A 95 -5.80 -20.09 -30.61
N ILE A 96 -5.29 -18.85 -30.59
CA ILE A 96 -3.90 -18.53 -30.26
C ILE A 96 -3.86 -17.88 -28.87
N VAL A 97 -2.89 -18.28 -28.05
CA VAL A 97 -2.62 -17.59 -26.78
C VAL A 97 -2.03 -16.20 -27.09
N PRO A 98 -2.61 -15.10 -26.57
CA PRO A 98 -2.08 -13.76 -26.74
C PRO A 98 -0.61 -13.68 -26.33
N THR A 99 0.16 -12.84 -27.02
CA THR A 99 1.57 -12.60 -26.71
C THR A 99 1.80 -12.07 -25.30
N ASP A 100 0.76 -11.45 -24.73
CA ASP A 100 0.81 -10.91 -23.37
C ASP A 100 0.88 -12.03 -22.33
N VAL A 101 0.36 -13.22 -22.64
CA VAL A 101 0.46 -14.42 -21.80
C VAL A 101 1.79 -15.12 -22.09
N ALA A 102 2.86 -14.51 -21.62
CA ALA A 102 4.23 -15.05 -21.68
C ALA A 102 4.78 -15.24 -20.26
N VAL A 103 5.73 -16.16 -20.10
CA VAL A 103 6.45 -16.34 -18.83
C VAL A 103 7.06 -14.99 -18.40
N ASP A 104 6.99 -14.70 -17.10
CA ASP A 104 7.35 -13.44 -16.45
C ASP A 104 6.44 -12.22 -16.72
N ASN A 105 5.39 -12.36 -17.53
CA ASN A 105 4.39 -11.30 -17.69
C ASN A 105 3.32 -11.35 -16.59
N PHE A 106 2.76 -10.17 -16.28
CA PHE A 106 1.63 -10.02 -15.36
C PHE A 106 0.32 -9.90 -16.13
N ILE A 107 -0.65 -10.74 -15.77
CA ILE A 107 -1.98 -10.78 -16.36
C ILE A 107 -3.00 -10.32 -15.33
N PRO A 108 -3.78 -9.26 -15.61
CA PRO A 108 -4.89 -8.87 -14.73
C PRO A 108 -6.02 -9.90 -14.85
N MET A 109 -6.39 -10.49 -13.72
CA MET A 109 -7.46 -11.46 -13.53
C MET A 109 -8.45 -10.93 -12.51
N LYS A 110 -9.69 -11.43 -12.54
CA LYS A 110 -10.67 -11.12 -11.49
C LYS A 110 -10.84 -12.31 -10.56
N ASP A 111 -10.80 -12.05 -9.25
CA ASP A 111 -11.16 -13.05 -8.25
C ASP A 111 -12.69 -13.24 -8.15
N GLU A 112 -13.12 -14.19 -7.32
CA GLU A 112 -14.55 -14.46 -7.08
C GLU A 112 -15.28 -13.29 -6.40
N ALA A 113 -14.55 -12.39 -5.73
CA ALA A 113 -15.06 -11.18 -5.10
C ALA A 113 -15.17 -9.99 -6.07
N GLY A 114 -14.67 -10.13 -7.31
CA GLY A 114 -14.67 -9.11 -8.34
C GLY A 114 -13.48 -8.14 -8.27
N ASN A 115 -12.52 -8.37 -7.38
CA ASN A 115 -11.28 -7.60 -7.31
C ASN A 115 -10.38 -7.98 -8.48
N THR A 116 -9.64 -7.01 -9.00
CA THR A 116 -8.65 -7.27 -10.05
C THR A 116 -7.30 -7.59 -9.39
N LEU A 117 -6.80 -8.80 -9.61
CA LEU A 117 -5.51 -9.28 -9.15
C LEU A 117 -4.57 -9.44 -10.35
N ASN A 118 -3.29 -9.10 -10.19
CA ASN A 118 -2.30 -9.33 -11.24
C ASN A 118 -1.57 -10.65 -10.96
N GLY A 119 -1.82 -11.67 -11.79
CA GLY A 119 -1.12 -12.94 -11.71
C GLY A 119 0.13 -12.92 -12.59
N LYS A 120 1.29 -13.28 -12.06
CA LYS A 120 2.52 -13.44 -12.81
C LYS A 120 2.57 -14.84 -13.44
N VAL A 121 2.79 -14.94 -14.75
CA VAL A 121 2.95 -16.24 -15.41
C VAL A 121 4.31 -16.84 -15.05
N ILE A 122 4.31 -17.95 -14.32
CA ILE A 122 5.56 -18.64 -13.92
C ILE A 122 5.94 -19.75 -14.90
N SER A 123 4.96 -20.38 -15.55
CA SER A 123 5.19 -21.50 -16.45
C SER A 123 4.06 -21.65 -17.46
N ILE A 124 4.42 -21.96 -18.70
CA ILE A 124 3.48 -22.29 -19.77
C ILE A 124 3.87 -23.67 -20.29
N THR A 125 2.96 -24.64 -20.15
CA THR A 125 3.09 -25.97 -20.72
C THR A 125 2.20 -26.13 -21.96
N ASP A 126 2.06 -27.37 -22.47
CA ASP A 126 1.26 -27.65 -23.66
C ASP A 126 -0.22 -27.27 -23.46
N ASN A 127 -0.78 -27.59 -22.28
CA ASN A 127 -2.21 -27.40 -21.98
C ASN A 127 -2.48 -26.51 -20.76
N ILE A 128 -1.50 -26.27 -19.90
CA ILE A 128 -1.69 -25.57 -18.62
C ILE A 128 -0.78 -24.35 -18.53
N ILE A 129 -1.34 -23.25 -18.04
CA ILE A 129 -0.63 -22.04 -17.64
C ILE A 129 -0.65 -21.97 -16.12
N GLU A 130 0.52 -21.88 -15.51
CA GLU A 130 0.67 -21.65 -14.08
C GLU A 130 0.90 -20.17 -13.85
N MET A 131 0.04 -19.56 -13.04
CA MET A 131 0.10 -18.16 -12.67
C MET A 131 0.20 -18.03 -11.16
N ASP A 132 1.10 -17.15 -10.74
CA ASP A 132 1.40 -16.85 -9.36
C ASP A 132 0.73 -15.53 -8.96
N PHE A 133 -0.12 -15.59 -7.94
CA PHE A 133 -0.84 -14.44 -7.40
C PHE A 133 -0.27 -13.93 -6.08
N ASN A 134 0.91 -14.42 -5.68
CA ASN A 134 1.61 -13.91 -4.51
C ASN A 134 1.93 -12.42 -4.69
N HIS A 135 1.89 -11.68 -3.56
CA HIS A 135 2.32 -10.29 -3.56
C HIS A 135 3.81 -10.20 -3.95
N PRO A 136 4.27 -9.21 -4.72
CA PRO A 136 5.69 -9.06 -5.07
C PRO A 136 6.64 -8.97 -3.87
N LEU A 137 6.11 -8.59 -2.71
CA LEU A 137 6.82 -8.50 -1.43
C LEU A 137 6.58 -9.71 -0.50
N ALA A 138 5.92 -10.77 -0.97
CA ALA A 138 5.76 -12.01 -0.22
C ALA A 138 7.12 -12.71 -0.05
N ASP A 139 7.32 -13.37 1.11
CA ASP A 139 8.59 -14.00 1.51
C ASP A 139 9.78 -13.03 1.66
N ILE A 140 9.50 -11.72 1.78
CA ILE A 140 10.52 -10.69 1.96
C ILE A 140 10.33 -9.98 3.30
N ASP A 141 11.39 -9.96 4.10
CA ASP A 141 11.44 -9.18 5.34
C ASP A 141 11.43 -7.68 5.03
N LEU A 142 10.51 -6.96 5.68
CA LEU A 142 10.31 -5.53 5.51
C LEU A 142 10.91 -4.78 6.69
N PHE A 143 11.88 -3.92 6.43
CA PHE A 143 12.44 -3.04 7.44
C PHE A 143 11.80 -1.65 7.33
N PHE A 144 11.08 -1.27 8.38
CA PHE A 144 10.47 0.04 8.51
C PHE A 144 11.30 0.90 9.44
N LYS A 145 11.66 2.10 8.98
CA LYS A 145 12.37 3.08 9.79
C LYS A 145 11.77 4.46 9.59
N GLY A 146 11.44 5.14 10.66
CA GLY A 146 10.69 6.37 10.56
C GLY A 146 10.59 7.16 11.84
N GLU A 147 9.73 8.18 11.81
CA GLU A 147 9.37 8.98 12.96
C GLU A 147 7.91 9.39 12.94
N VAL A 148 7.35 9.59 14.12
CA VAL A 148 6.00 10.10 14.30
C VAL A 148 6.05 11.63 14.28
N VAL A 149 5.46 12.26 13.27
CA VAL A 149 5.46 13.72 13.13
C VAL A 149 4.43 14.36 14.06
N ARG A 150 3.21 13.80 14.09
CA ARG A 150 2.11 14.29 14.90
C ARG A 150 1.13 13.18 15.22
N VAL A 151 0.39 13.34 16.30
CA VAL A 151 -0.73 12.45 16.66
C VAL A 151 -1.91 13.33 17.01
N ARG A 152 -3.06 13.08 16.38
CA ARG A 152 -4.34 13.73 16.69
C ARG A 152 -5.43 12.70 16.97
N ALA A 153 -6.52 13.15 17.58
CA ALA A 153 -7.72 12.32 17.67
C ALA A 153 -8.41 12.23 16.30
N ALA A 154 -8.95 11.05 15.98
CA ALA A 154 -9.82 10.87 14.84
C ALA A 154 -11.16 11.60 15.05
N THR A 155 -11.72 12.13 13.99
CA THR A 155 -13.08 12.68 13.98
C THR A 155 -14.09 11.54 13.90
N GLN A 156 -15.35 11.82 14.30
CA GLN A 156 -16.41 10.81 14.24
C GLN A 156 -16.64 10.31 12.81
N ASN A 157 -16.54 11.20 11.81
CA ASN A 157 -16.66 10.81 10.40
C ASN A 157 -15.56 9.82 9.98
N GLU A 158 -14.31 10.06 10.36
CA GLU A 158 -13.19 9.16 10.03
C GLU A 158 -13.37 7.79 10.67
N ILE A 159 -13.84 7.75 11.93
CA ILE A 159 -14.15 6.50 12.63
C ILE A 159 -15.31 5.75 11.96
N ASP A 160 -16.37 6.48 11.56
CA ASP A 160 -17.55 5.89 10.93
C ASP A 160 -17.25 5.39 9.51
N ASN A 161 -16.37 6.09 8.78
CA ASN A 161 -15.90 5.70 7.45
C ASN A 161 -14.81 4.62 7.50
N GLY A 162 -14.10 4.49 8.63
CA GLY A 162 -12.98 3.58 8.81
C GLY A 162 -11.68 4.05 8.15
N ASP A 163 -11.59 5.29 7.69
CA ASP A 163 -10.43 5.84 7.00
C ASP A 163 -10.23 7.33 7.31
N VAL A 164 -9.02 7.84 7.12
CA VAL A 164 -8.69 9.25 7.28
C VAL A 164 -9.22 10.02 6.08
N GLU A 165 -9.87 11.16 6.32
CA GLU A 165 -10.20 12.08 5.25
C GLU A 165 -8.90 12.74 4.76
N ILE A 166 -8.21 12.09 3.81
CA ILE A 166 -7.16 12.74 3.04
C ILE A 166 -7.82 13.81 2.17
N HIS A 167 -7.80 15.05 2.65
CA HIS A 167 -8.00 16.20 1.79
C HIS A 167 -6.80 16.26 0.84
N GLU A 168 -6.87 15.52 -0.27
CA GLU A 168 -6.08 15.84 -1.44
C GLU A 168 -6.33 17.32 -1.75
N HIS A 169 -5.34 18.15 -1.48
CA HIS A 169 -5.25 19.43 -2.16
C HIS A 169 -4.96 19.07 -3.61
N THR A 170 -6.01 18.85 -4.39
CA THR A 170 -5.97 18.75 -5.84
C THR A 170 -5.47 20.10 -6.36
N MET A 171 -4.15 20.30 -6.39
CA MET A 171 -3.54 21.22 -7.33
C MET A 171 -3.50 20.50 -8.68
N TRP A 172 -4.59 20.61 -9.43
CA TRP A 172 -4.50 20.60 -10.88
C TRP A 172 -4.46 22.06 -11.33
N ASP A 173 -3.25 22.59 -11.52
CA ASP A 173 -3.05 23.69 -12.46
C ASP A 173 -3.13 23.11 -13.87
N ASP A 174 -4.25 23.31 -14.57
CA ASP A 174 -4.32 23.06 -16.02
C ASP A 174 -5.14 24.12 -16.78
N ALA A 175 -5.14 25.34 -16.26
CA ALA A 175 -5.58 26.51 -17.02
C ALA A 175 -4.81 27.75 -16.55
N GLY A 176 -3.50 27.77 -16.84
CA GLY A 176 -2.62 28.90 -16.58
C GLY A 176 -3.18 30.24 -17.10
N THR A 177 -3.84 31.00 -16.23
CA THR A 177 -4.06 32.43 -16.42
C THR A 177 -4.20 33.11 -15.07
N GLU A 178 -3.26 33.99 -14.78
CA GLU A 178 -3.34 34.92 -13.66
C GLU A 178 -4.62 35.76 -13.78
N MET A 179 -5.52 35.71 -12.79
CA MET A 179 -6.53 36.76 -12.64
C MET A 179 -6.00 37.78 -11.62
N PRO A 180 -5.73 39.02 -12.05
CA PRO A 180 -5.21 40.04 -11.14
C PRO A 180 -6.28 40.46 -10.15
N ALA A 181 -5.87 40.62 -8.89
CA ALA A 181 -6.64 41.34 -7.90
C ALA A 181 -6.86 42.78 -8.38
N CYS A 182 -8.11 43.18 -8.61
CA CYS A 182 -8.46 44.59 -8.60
C CYS A 182 -9.87 44.82 -8.06
N ASN A 183 -9.90 45.43 -6.88
CA ASN A 183 -11.02 46.14 -6.27
C ASN A 183 -11.44 47.33 -7.16
N ALA A 184 -12.75 47.49 -7.37
CA ALA A 184 -13.45 48.76 -7.56
C ALA A 184 -14.95 48.42 -7.60
N ASN A 185 -15.75 48.70 -6.57
CA ASN A 185 -16.43 49.99 -6.39
C ASN A 185 -16.51 50.80 -7.68
N GLU A 186 -17.61 50.62 -8.43
CA GLU A 186 -18.52 51.67 -8.89
C GLU A 186 -19.85 51.06 -9.37
#